data_AF-A0A448UUL4-F1
#
_entry.id   AF-A0A448UUL4-F1
#
_cell.length_a   1.000
_cell.length_b   1.000
_cell.length_c   1.000
_cell.angle_alpha   90.00
_cell.angle_beta   90.00
_cell.angle_gamma   90.00
#
_symmetry.space_group_name_H-M   'P 1'
#
loop_
_entity.id
_entity.type
_entity.pdbx_description
1 polymer ?
#
loop_
_entity_poly.entity_id
_entity_poly.type
_entity_poly.pdbx_seq_one_letter_code
_entity_poly.pdbx_strand_id
1 'polypeptide(L)'
;MRNMENSHRTSHLPAAPGSQEHPCIALANTLHKTPGGEQYDLLATPEIATEWAHEHHIVNDSYELQGYCTSRFISFRYVIKELLDAYLNQRPPYPGALHAVNKTAHEALTMNALAWDTENQRYTRRVEDPSPKRWTMQSRASPTMPSHY
;
A
#
# COMPACT_ATOMS: atom_id res chain seq x y z
N MET A 1 21.46 21.60 15.65
CA MET A 1 20.39 22.54 16.10
C MET A 1 19.11 22.47 15.26
N ARG A 2 19.14 22.04 13.99
CA ARG A 2 17.95 21.96 13.11
C ARG A 2 16.97 20.81 13.46
N ASN A 3 17.44 19.73 14.10
CA ASN A 3 16.59 18.58 14.47
C ASN A 3 15.56 18.91 15.57
N MET A 4 15.92 19.76 16.55
CA MET A 4 15.01 20.10 17.66
C MET A 4 13.83 20.97 17.22
N GLU A 5 13.99 21.75 16.14
CA GLU A 5 12.93 22.57 15.56
C GLU A 5 11.92 21.74 14.73
N ASN A 6 12.30 20.54 14.28
CA ASN A 6 11.41 19.65 13.56
C ASN A 6 10.60 18.74 14.50
N SER A 7 11.20 18.18 15.55
CA SER A 7 10.46 17.43 16.59
C SER A 7 9.38 18.28 17.27
N HIS A 8 9.61 19.59 17.43
CA HIS A 8 8.58 20.49 17.96
C HIS A 8 7.41 20.71 17.00
N ARG A 9 7.61 20.65 15.67
CA ARG A 9 6.54 20.92 14.69
C ARG A 9 5.55 19.76 14.53
N THR A 10 5.97 18.51 14.70
CA THR A 10 5.07 17.33 14.61
C THR A 10 4.13 17.24 15.81
N SER A 11 4.60 17.62 17.01
CA SER A 11 3.83 17.59 18.26
C SER A 11 2.60 18.50 18.31
N HIS A 12 2.48 19.46 17.39
CA HIS A 12 1.38 20.44 17.36
C HIS A 12 0.28 20.14 16.34
N LEU A 13 0.48 19.15 15.47
CA LEU A 13 -0.54 18.78 14.49
C LEU A 13 -1.47 17.71 15.10
N PRO A 14 -2.79 17.94 15.12
CA PRO A 14 -3.71 16.93 15.61
C PRO A 14 -3.61 15.69 14.72
N ALA A 15 -3.46 14.52 15.34
CA ALA A 15 -3.52 13.25 14.65
C ALA A 15 -4.85 13.12 13.89
N ALA A 16 -4.80 12.63 12.65
CA ALA A 16 -6.02 12.39 11.89
C ALA A 16 -6.86 11.29 12.59
N PRO A 17 -8.21 11.38 12.59
CA PRO A 17 -9.04 10.32 13.14
C PRO A 17 -8.67 8.95 12.57
N GLY A 18 -8.48 7.96 13.44
CA GLY A 18 -8.07 6.60 13.06
C GLY A 18 -6.59 6.42 12.72
N SER A 19 -5.76 7.48 12.73
CA SER A 19 -4.33 7.36 12.40
C SER A 19 -3.51 6.60 13.44
N GLN A 20 -4.01 6.51 14.68
CA GLN A 20 -3.40 5.72 15.75
C GLN A 20 -3.58 4.21 15.52
N GLU A 21 -4.72 3.81 14.97
CA GLU A 21 -5.06 2.40 14.73
C GLU A 21 -4.64 1.92 13.34
N HIS A 22 -4.52 2.86 12.39
CA HIS A 22 -4.27 2.56 10.99
C HIS A 22 -3.06 3.37 10.46
N PRO A 23 -1.86 2.77 10.44
CA PRO A 23 -0.64 3.45 9.95
C PRO A 23 -0.74 3.91 8.49
N CYS A 24 -1.58 3.28 7.67
CA CYS A 24 -1.85 3.75 6.32
C CYS A 24 -2.58 5.12 6.29
N ILE A 25 -3.49 5.36 7.24
CA ILE A 25 -4.15 6.67 7.42
C ILE A 25 -3.14 7.70 7.89
N ALA A 26 -2.27 7.34 8.84
CA ALA A 26 -1.17 8.21 9.26
C ALA A 26 -0.27 8.60 8.08
N LEU A 27 0.18 7.62 7.29
CA LEU A 27 1.03 7.85 6.12
C LEU A 27 0.38 8.79 5.10
N ALA A 28 -0.91 8.57 4.79
CA ALA A 28 -1.69 9.38 3.85
C ALA A 28 -1.79 10.86 4.26
N ASN A 29 -1.66 11.15 5.55
CA ASN A 29 -1.79 12.47 6.16
C ASN A 29 -0.46 13.15 6.51
N THR A 30 0.69 12.55 6.16
CA THR A 30 2.02 13.16 6.40
C THR A 30 2.28 14.45 5.63
N LEU A 31 1.52 14.75 4.58
CA LEU A 31 1.59 16.02 3.86
C LEU A 31 0.43 16.92 4.30
N HIS A 32 0.76 17.93 5.11
CA HIS A 32 -0.16 18.93 5.60
C HIS A 32 -0.14 20.17 4.71
N LYS A 33 -1.33 20.73 4.46
CA LYS A 33 -1.50 22.02 3.78
C LYS A 33 -2.14 22.99 4.77
N THR A 34 -1.51 24.13 5.00
CA THR A 34 -2.08 25.18 5.85
C THR A 34 -3.05 26.05 5.03
N PRO A 35 -4.00 26.75 5.67
CA PRO A 35 -4.87 27.70 4.97
C PRO A 35 -4.11 28.83 4.26
N GLY A 36 -2.88 29.13 4.69
CA GLY A 36 -1.98 30.10 4.05
C GLY A 36 -1.26 29.58 2.80
N GLY A 37 -1.51 28.32 2.41
CA GLY A 37 -0.89 27.70 1.23
C GLY A 37 0.49 27.08 1.49
N GLU A 38 1.03 27.22 2.70
CA GLU A 38 2.26 26.54 3.09
C GLU A 38 2.03 25.03 3.18
N GLN A 39 3.08 24.26 2.86
CA GLN A 39 3.06 22.81 2.95
C GLN A 39 4.10 22.35 3.95
N TYR A 40 3.69 21.40 4.78
CA TYR A 40 4.57 20.74 5.73
C TYR A 40 4.51 19.24 5.48
N ASP A 41 5.65 18.65 5.16
CA ASP A 41 5.76 17.24 4.81
C ASP A 41 6.60 16.50 5.87
N LEU A 42 5.96 15.59 6.61
CA LEU A 42 6.60 14.73 7.61
C LEU A 42 7.54 13.68 7.00
N LEU A 43 7.67 13.66 5.68
CA LEU A 43 8.61 12.81 4.94
C LEU A 43 9.60 13.64 4.12
N ALA A 44 9.67 14.97 4.32
CA ALA A 44 10.43 15.89 3.47
C ALA A 44 11.93 15.55 3.36
N THR A 45 12.52 15.03 4.45
CA THR A 45 13.92 14.61 4.49
C THR A 45 14.03 13.23 5.13
N PRO A 46 15.13 12.49 4.88
CA PRO A 46 15.32 11.17 5.47
C PRO A 46 15.31 11.18 7.00
N GLU A 47 15.81 12.23 7.63
CA GLU A 47 15.82 12.38 9.08
C GLU A 47 14.41 12.53 9.64
N ILE A 48 13.58 13.39 9.05
CA ILE A 48 12.18 13.60 9.47
C ILE A 48 11.36 12.34 9.21
N ALA A 49 11.57 11.70 8.06
CA ALA A 49 10.89 10.45 7.72
C ALA A 49 11.25 9.31 8.67
N THR A 50 12.50 9.28 9.15
CA THR A 50 12.97 8.30 10.15
C THR A 50 12.26 8.51 11.49
N GLU A 51 12.21 9.76 11.97
CA GLU A 51 11.48 10.12 13.20
C GLU A 51 10.01 9.69 13.10
N TRP A 52 9.32 10.05 12.01
CA TRP A 52 7.95 9.62 11.76
C TRP A 52 7.80 8.09 11.73
N ALA A 53 8.74 7.39 11.09
CA ALA A 53 8.68 5.93 10.98
C ALA A 53 8.89 5.22 12.34
N HIS A 54 9.70 5.79 13.24
CA HIS A 54 9.83 5.30 14.62
C HIS A 54 8.59 5.58 15.46
N GLU A 55 8.06 6.81 15.41
CA GLU A 55 6.83 7.21 16.11
C GLU A 55 5.64 6.30 15.76
N HIS A 56 5.59 5.81 14.51
CA HIS A 56 4.56 4.91 14.03
C HIS A 56 4.95 3.42 14.02
N HIS A 57 6.09 3.07 14.63
CA HIS A 57 6.61 1.70 14.74
C HIS A 57 6.73 0.94 13.40
N ILE A 58 6.98 1.67 12.31
CA ILE A 58 7.15 1.10 10.96
C ILE A 58 8.54 0.48 10.80
N VAL A 59 9.56 1.12 11.37
CA VAL A 59 10.94 0.63 11.40
C VAL A 59 11.42 0.54 12.85
N ASN A 60 12.36 -0.37 13.13
CA ASN A 60 12.95 -0.48 14.46
C ASN A 60 13.77 0.77 14.80
N ASP A 61 13.92 1.09 16.09
CA ASP A 61 14.61 2.31 16.59
C ASP A 61 16.10 2.39 16.23
N SER A 62 16.68 1.34 15.67
CA SER A 62 18.09 1.28 15.25
C SER A 62 18.27 1.53 13.75
N TYR A 63 17.18 1.72 13.00
CA TYR A 63 17.21 1.85 11.55
C TYR A 63 16.91 3.27 11.09
N GLU A 64 17.85 3.87 10.38
CA GLU A 64 17.65 5.18 9.75
C GLU A 64 17.25 5.03 8.28
N LEU A 65 16.19 5.73 7.87
CA LEU A 65 15.79 5.78 6.47
C LEU A 65 16.82 6.56 5.66
N GLN A 66 17.24 5.97 4.55
CA GLN A 66 18.06 6.65 3.55
C GLN A 66 17.16 7.37 2.52
N GLY A 67 17.76 8.21 1.68
CA GLY A 67 17.02 8.95 0.64
C GLY A 67 16.19 8.06 -0.29
N TYR A 68 16.68 6.86 -0.59
CA TYR A 68 15.92 5.87 -1.37
C TYR A 68 14.66 5.40 -0.63
N CYS A 69 14.77 4.99 0.64
CA CYS A 69 13.63 4.53 1.43
C CYS A 69 12.61 5.65 1.66
N THR A 70 13.10 6.88 1.89
CA THR A 70 12.26 8.08 2.03
C THR A 70 11.43 8.33 0.76
N SER A 71 12.07 8.26 -0.40
CA SER A 71 11.37 8.39 -1.70
C SER A 71 10.31 7.32 -1.92
N ARG A 72 10.56 6.10 -1.42
CA ARG A 72 9.58 5.00 -1.45
C ARG A 72 8.38 5.31 -0.55
N PHE A 73 8.57 5.84 0.66
CA PHE A 73 7.48 6.25 1.54
C PHE A 73 6.63 7.36 0.93
N ILE A 74 7.27 8.40 0.38
CA ILE A 74 6.58 9.50 -0.32
C ILE A 74 5.75 8.97 -1.49
N SER A 75 6.32 8.08 -2.31
CA SER A 75 5.60 7.48 -3.45
C SER A 75 4.42 6.64 -2.95
N PHE A 76 4.63 5.84 -1.90
CA PHE A 76 3.60 4.97 -1.35
C PHE A 76 2.46 5.76 -0.69
N ARG A 77 2.74 6.91 -0.07
CA ARG A 77 1.71 7.83 0.40
C ARG A 77 0.71 8.19 -0.70
N TYR A 78 1.18 8.53 -1.91
CA TYR A 78 0.27 8.87 -3.01
C TYR A 78 -0.56 7.68 -3.48
N VAL A 79 0.02 6.48 -3.48
CA VAL A 79 -0.72 5.23 -3.74
C VAL A 79 -1.84 5.05 -2.73
N ILE A 80 -1.56 5.18 -1.43
CA ILE A 80 -2.58 5.03 -0.38
C ILE A 80 -3.66 6.11 -0.49
N LYS A 81 -3.28 7.37 -0.72
CA LYS A 81 -4.24 8.47 -0.92
C LYS A 81 -5.19 8.19 -2.08
N GLU A 82 -4.67 7.72 -3.22
CA GLU A 82 -5.50 7.38 -4.38
C GLU A 82 -6.54 6.31 -4.03
N LEU A 83 -6.14 5.25 -3.33
CA LEU A 83 -7.05 4.17 -2.96
C LEU A 83 -8.13 4.61 -1.95
N LEU A 84 -7.76 5.46 -0.98
CA LEU A 84 -8.69 6.04 -0.01
C LEU A 84 -9.66 7.00 -0.69
N ASP A 85 -9.15 7.88 -1.56
CA ASP A 85 -9.98 8.81 -2.33
C ASP A 85 -10.94 8.05 -3.25
N ALA A 86 -10.49 6.98 -3.90
CA ALA A 86 -11.34 6.13 -4.73
C ALA A 86 -12.51 5.54 -3.94
N TYR A 87 -12.23 5.03 -2.73
CA TYR A 87 -13.24 4.49 -1.84
C TYR A 87 -14.24 5.56 -1.36
N LEU A 88 -13.75 6.70 -0.88
CA LEU A 88 -14.60 7.80 -0.41
C LEU A 88 -15.52 8.35 -1.50
N ASN A 89 -15.03 8.36 -2.75
CA ASN A 89 -15.80 8.84 -3.90
C ASN A 89 -16.57 7.73 -4.62
N GLN A 90 -16.59 6.50 -4.11
CA GLN A 90 -17.26 5.35 -4.72
C GLN A 90 -16.93 5.25 -6.23
N ARG A 91 -15.63 5.21 -6.52
CA ARG A 91 -15.12 5.05 -7.89
C ARG A 91 -14.09 3.94 -7.94
N PRO A 92 -13.90 3.31 -9.12
CA PRO A 92 -12.76 2.43 -9.32
C PRO A 92 -11.44 3.15 -9.01
N PRO A 93 -10.51 2.49 -8.28
CA PRO A 93 -9.17 3.02 -8.07
C PRO A 93 -8.34 2.98 -9.35
N TYR A 94 -7.26 3.76 -9.35
CA TYR A 94 -6.26 3.67 -10.40
C TYR A 94 -5.61 2.27 -10.39
N PRO A 95 -5.59 1.53 -11.51
CA PRO A 95 -5.05 0.16 -11.52
C PRO A 95 -3.59 0.07 -11.04
N GLY A 96 -2.77 1.08 -11.33
CA GLY A 96 -1.37 1.11 -10.88
C GLY A 96 -1.21 1.27 -9.36
N ALA A 97 -2.14 1.96 -8.68
CA ALA A 97 -2.12 2.09 -7.23
C ALA A 97 -2.49 0.74 -6.57
N LEU A 98 -3.52 0.08 -7.07
CA LEU A 98 -3.91 -1.25 -6.60
C LEU A 98 -2.79 -2.29 -6.84
N HIS A 99 -2.15 -2.24 -8.00
CA HIS A 99 -0.99 -3.08 -8.30
C HIS A 99 0.18 -2.81 -7.34
N ALA A 100 0.50 -1.55 -7.06
CA ALA A 100 1.59 -1.18 -6.17
C ALA A 100 1.40 -1.72 -4.74
N VAL A 101 0.18 -1.61 -4.19
CA VAL A 101 -0.13 -2.18 -2.86
C VAL A 101 0.00 -3.69 -2.87
N ASN A 102 -0.58 -4.37 -3.86
CA ASN A 102 -0.52 -5.84 -3.94
C ASN A 102 0.92 -6.34 -4.10
N LYS A 103 1.73 -5.66 -4.92
CA LYS A 103 3.15 -5.98 -5.09
C LYS A 103 3.90 -5.87 -3.76
N THR A 104 3.76 -4.75 -3.05
CA THR A 104 4.42 -4.54 -1.75
C THR A 104 3.94 -5.53 -0.69
N ALA A 105 2.64 -5.85 -0.65
CA ALA A 105 2.10 -6.83 0.30
C ALA A 105 2.55 -8.27 0.02
N HIS A 106 2.67 -8.64 -1.26
CA HIS A 106 3.17 -9.95 -1.67
C HIS A 106 4.64 -10.13 -1.33
N GLU A 107 5.46 -9.11 -1.60
CA GLU A 107 6.89 -9.09 -1.28
C GLU A 107 7.16 -9.16 0.24
N ALA A 108 6.28 -8.59 1.07
CA ALA A 108 6.49 -8.48 2.51
C ALA A 108 5.88 -9.62 3.35
N LEU A 109 4.69 -10.12 2.99
CA LEU A 109 3.84 -10.85 3.96
C LEU A 109 3.01 -12.01 3.38
N THR A 110 3.22 -12.43 2.12
CA THR A 110 2.40 -13.48 1.45
C THR A 110 0.89 -13.29 1.62
N MET A 111 0.43 -12.03 1.68
CA MET A 111 -0.97 -11.72 1.93
C MET A 111 -1.84 -11.87 0.68
N ASN A 112 -3.10 -12.29 0.88
CA ASN A 112 -4.14 -12.31 -0.15
C ASN A 112 -4.26 -10.95 -0.87
N ALA A 113 -4.34 -10.93 -2.19
CA ALA A 113 -4.41 -9.69 -2.97
C ALA A 113 -5.65 -8.85 -2.63
N LEU A 114 -5.51 -7.53 -2.66
CA LEU A 114 -6.62 -6.58 -2.61
C LEU A 114 -7.27 -6.49 -4.00
N ALA A 115 -8.60 -6.52 -4.04
CA ALA A 115 -9.38 -6.36 -5.27
C ALA A 115 -10.47 -5.30 -5.08
N TRP A 116 -10.81 -4.59 -6.16
CA TRP A 116 -11.98 -3.72 -6.20
C TRP A 116 -13.19 -4.52 -6.71
N ASP A 117 -14.29 -4.48 -5.96
CA ASP A 117 -15.59 -5.01 -6.33
C ASP A 117 -16.41 -3.88 -6.95
N THR A 118 -16.56 -3.92 -8.28
CA THR A 118 -17.27 -2.88 -9.04
C THR A 118 -18.77 -2.87 -8.76
N GLU A 119 -19.35 -4.03 -8.47
CA GLU A 119 -20.79 -4.18 -8.22
C GLU A 119 -21.16 -3.53 -6.89
N ASN A 120 -20.34 -3.78 -5.86
CA ASN A 120 -20.60 -3.29 -4.51
C ASN A 120 -19.79 -2.03 -4.14
N GLN A 121 -19.01 -1.46 -5.07
CA GLN A 121 -18.20 -0.25 -4.90
C GLN A 121 -17.30 -0.28 -3.63
N ARG A 122 -16.63 -1.42 -3.41
CA ARG A 122 -15.82 -1.64 -2.20
C ARG A 122 -14.58 -2.48 -2.47
N TYR A 123 -13.61 -2.42 -1.54
CA TYR A 123 -12.48 -3.34 -1.56
C TYR A 123 -12.83 -4.70 -0.96
N THR A 124 -12.28 -5.77 -1.54
CA THR A 124 -12.38 -7.15 -1.04
C THR A 124 -10.99 -7.80 -1.03
N ARG A 125 -10.82 -8.84 -0.20
CA ARG A 125 -9.64 -9.71 -0.28
C ARG A 125 -9.91 -10.78 -1.32
N ARG A 126 -9.05 -10.87 -2.34
CA ARG A 126 -8.97 -11.99 -3.26
C ARG A 126 -7.97 -12.99 -2.68
N VAL A 127 -8.45 -14.18 -2.31
CA VAL A 127 -7.56 -15.33 -2.14
C VAL A 127 -6.98 -15.58 -3.53
N GLU A 128 -5.65 -15.51 -3.66
CA GLU A 128 -5.00 -15.92 -4.89
C GLU A 128 -5.29 -17.42 -5.02
N ASP A 129 -6.15 -17.80 -5.98
CA ASP A 129 -6.31 -19.20 -6.36
C ASP A 129 -4.91 -19.66 -6.80
N PRO A 130 -4.30 -20.71 -6.20
CA PRO A 130 -2.96 -21.16 -6.59
C PRO A 130 -3.02 -21.62 -8.04
N SER A 131 -2.75 -20.68 -8.95
CA SER A 131 -2.68 -20.74 -10.42
C SER A 131 -3.31 -21.96 -11.13
N PRO A 132 -4.16 -21.77 -12.16
CA PRO A 132 -4.46 -22.86 -13.10
C PRO A 132 -3.26 -23.07 -14.03
N LYS A 133 -2.19 -23.71 -13.53
CA LYS A 133 -1.12 -24.27 -14.34
C LYS A 133 -1.12 -25.79 -14.20
N ARG A 134 -2.06 -26.43 -14.90
CA ARG A 134 -1.77 -27.73 -15.52
C ARG A 134 -2.61 -27.94 -16.77
N TRP A 135 -2.08 -27.43 -17.89
CA TRP A 135 -2.26 -28.13 -19.16
C TRP A 135 -1.64 -29.52 -19.01
N THR A 136 -2.42 -30.50 -18.55
CA THR A 136 -2.12 -31.91 -18.82
C THR A 136 -2.92 -32.31 -20.03
N MET A 137 -2.20 -32.39 -21.16
CA MET A 137 -2.52 -33.27 -22.28
C MET A 137 -3.04 -34.62 -21.74
N GLN A 138 -4.34 -34.85 -21.86
CA GLN A 138 -4.95 -36.18 -21.83
C GLN A 138 -5.99 -36.24 -22.95
N SER A 139 -5.50 -36.16 -24.18
CA SER A 139 -6.19 -36.71 -25.34
C SER A 139 -5.25 -37.70 -26.04
N ARG A 140 -4.94 -38.80 -25.36
CA ARG A 140 -4.52 -40.03 -26.05
C ARG A 140 -5.76 -40.88 -26.24
N ALA A 141 -6.61 -40.47 -27.17
CA ALA A 141 -7.55 -41.39 -27.78
C ALA A 141 -6.73 -42.32 -28.70
N SER A 142 -6.32 -43.47 -28.16
CA SER A 142 -5.95 -44.61 -29.02
C SER A 142 -7.26 -45.19 -29.59
N PRO A 143 -7.37 -45.40 -30.91
CA PRO A 143 -8.56 -46.02 -31.47
C PRO A 143 -8.56 -47.51 -31.11
N THR A 144 -9.52 -47.93 -30.30
CA THR A 144 -9.92 -49.34 -30.21
C THR A 144 -10.57 -49.73 -31.53
N MET A 145 -9.87 -50.55 -32.30
CA MET A 145 -10.43 -51.37 -33.38
C MET A 145 -11.52 -52.29 -32.80
N PRO A 146 -12.72 -52.38 -33.38
CA PRO A 146 -13.62 -53.49 -33.12
C PRO A 146 -13.20 -54.70 -33.96
N SER A 147 -12.87 -55.80 -33.30
CA SER A 147 -12.80 -57.14 -33.88
C SER A 147 -14.14 -57.85 -33.66
N HIS A 148 -14.51 -58.70 -34.63
CA HIS A 148 -15.65 -59.63 -34.71
C HIS A 148 -16.91 -59.03 -35.37
N TYR A 149 -17.44 -59.53 -36.50
CA TYR A 149 -17.38 -60.85 -37.16
C TYR A 149 -17.25 -60.71 -38.68
#